data_AF-A0A944V1E7-F1
#
_entry.id   AF-A0A944V1E7-F1
#
_cell.length_a   1.000
_cell.length_b   1.000
_cell.length_c   1.000
_cell.angle_alpha   90.00
_cell.angle_beta   90.00
_cell.angle_gamma   90.00
#
_symmetry.space_group_name_H-M   'P 1'
#
loop_
_entity.id
_entity.type
_entity.pdbx_description
1 polymer ?
#
loop_
_entity_poly.entity_id
_entity_poly.type
_entity_poly.pdbx_seq_one_letter_code
_entity_poly.pdbx_strand_id
1 'polypeptide(L)' 'MQNIDFSIENVIELQKLIKYHSDLYYNKENPIISDVEYDELLDKLSILENKYDIKNKQSVSI' A
#
# COMPACT_ATOMS: atom_id res chain seq x y z
N MET A 1 -7.32 21.70 12.09
CA MET A 1 -6.36 20.58 11.95
C MET A 1 -7.18 19.33 11.66
N GLN A 2 -7.11 18.78 10.46
CA GLN A 2 -7.84 17.56 10.14
C GLN A 2 -7.16 16.42 10.89
N ASN A 3 -7.80 15.91 11.95
CA ASN A 3 -7.43 14.63 12.55
C ASN A 3 -7.78 13.58 11.50
N ILE A 4 -6.80 13.20 10.68
CA ILE A 4 -6.89 12.02 9.83
C ILE A 4 -6.82 10.85 10.80
N ASP A 5 -7.98 10.48 11.34
CA ASP A 5 -8.14 9.28 12.13
C ASP A 5 -7.91 8.12 11.17
N PHE A 6 -6.65 7.70 11.07
CA PHE A 6 -6.31 6.53 10.28
C PHE A 6 -7.19 5.40 10.81
N SER A 7 -8.06 4.90 9.95
CA SER A 7 -8.94 3.79 10.29
C SER A 7 -8.45 2.55 9.55
N ILE A 8 -8.89 1.38 9.97
CA ILE A 8 -8.63 0.12 9.26
C ILE A 8 -9.05 0.25 7.77
N GLU A 9 -10.05 1.07 7.47
CA GLU A 9 -10.46 1.40 6.10
C GLU A 9 -9.35 2.03 5.27
N ASN A 10 -8.54 2.94 5.83
CA ASN A 10 -7.40 3.55 5.12
C ASN A 10 -6.32 2.51 4.78
N VAL A 11 -6.15 1.50 5.64
CA VAL A 11 -5.24 0.39 5.37
C VAL A 11 -5.76 -0.42 4.17
N ILE A 12 -7.06 -0.72 4.17
CA ILE A 12 -7.71 -1.46 3.07
C ILE A 12 -7.62 -0.67 1.76
N GLU A 13 -7.84 0.64 1.78
CA GLU A 13 -7.70 1.50 0.60
C GLU A 13 -6.26 1.53 0.08
N LEU A 14 -5.28 1.66 0.97
CA LEU A 14 -3.87 1.65 0.59
C LEU A 14 -3.44 0.30 -0.01
N GLN A 15 -3.91 -0.81 0.56
CA GLN A 15 -3.69 -2.15 -0.02
C GLN A 15 -4.30 -2.28 -1.42
N LYS A 16 -5.52 -1.76 -1.63
CA LYS A 16 -6.16 -1.76 -2.96
C LYS A 16 -5.35 -0.92 -3.96
N LEU A 17 -4.86 0.23 -3.52
CA LEU A 17 -4.03 1.12 -4.34
C LEU A 17 -2.72 0.44 -4.76
N ILE A 18 -1.99 -0.15 -3.81
CA ILE A 18 -0.76 -0.91 -4.08
C ILE A 18 -1.02 -2.06 -5.05
N LYS A 19 -2.12 -2.80 -4.88
CA LYS A 19 -2.51 -3.88 -5.79
C LYS A 19 -2.82 -3.36 -7.20
N TYR A 20 -3.48 -2.21 -7.32
CA TYR A 20 -3.77 -1.58 -8.61
C TYR A 20 -2.47 -1.19 -9.34
N HIS A 21 -1.51 -0.60 -8.63
CA HIS A 21 -0.21 -0.28 -9.22
C HIS A 21 0.62 -1.52 -9.56
N SER A 22 0.55 -2.57 -8.72
CA SER A 22 1.17 -3.86 -9.01
C SER A 22 0.60 -4.50 -10.30
N ASP A 23 -0.72 -4.46 -10.48
CA ASP A 23 -1.38 -4.93 -11.71
C ASP A 23 -0.92 -4.12 -12.95
N LEU A 24 -0.79 -2.80 -12.82
CA LEU A 24 -0.28 -1.95 -13.88
C LEU A 24 1.17 -2.28 -14.26
N TYR A 25 2.01 -2.55 -13.26
CA TYR A 25 3.42 -2.86 -13.43
C TYR A 25 3.62 -4.25 -14.05
N TYR A 26 3.05 -5.30 -13.43
CA TYR A 26 3.31 -6.69 -13.79
C TYR A 26 2.41 -7.22 -14.92
N ASN A 27 1.15 -6.77 -15.01
CA ASN A 27 0.19 -7.32 -15.98
C ASN A 27 -0.01 -6.43 -17.20
N LYS A 28 0.05 -5.11 -17.03
CA LYS A 28 -0.23 -4.15 -18.12
C LYS A 28 1.02 -3.48 -18.70
N GLU A 29 2.19 -3.72 -18.08
CA GLU A 29 3.47 -3.10 -18.48
C GLU A 29 3.37 -1.57 -18.64
N ASN A 30 2.47 -0.95 -17.88
CA ASN A 30 2.17 0.48 -17.96
C ASN A 30 2.21 1.10 -16.55
N PRO A 31 3.39 1.12 -15.91
CA PRO A 31 3.55 1.70 -14.59
C PRO A 31 3.26 3.20 -14.64
N ILE A 32 2.30 3.64 -13.83
CA ILE A 32 1.91 5.05 -13.72
C ILE A 32 2.77 5.78 -12.67
N ILE A 33 3.34 5.02 -11.73
CA ILE A 33 4.20 5.53 -10.66
C ILE A 33 5.59 4.92 -10.79
N SER A 34 6.61 5.66 -10.32
CA SER A 34 7.99 5.17 -10.27
C SER A 34 8.16 4.13 -9.16
N ASP A 35 9.19 3.30 -9.25
CA ASP A 35 9.55 2.32 -8.22
C ASP A 35 9.69 3.00 -6.84
N VAL A 36 10.26 4.21 -6.78
CA VAL A 36 10.38 4.99 -5.54
C VAL A 36 9.02 5.35 -4.94
N GLU A 37 8.07 5.77 -5.76
CA GLU A 37 6.71 6.09 -5.30
C GLU A 37 5.97 4.83 -4.83
N TYR A 38 6.23 3.69 -5.47
CA TYR A 38 5.68 2.40 -5.05
C TYR A 38 6.25 1.96 -3.70
N ASP A 39 7.56 2.09 -3.51
CA ASP A 39 8.24 1.81 -2.23
C ASP A 39 7.70 2.69 -1.10
N GLU A 40 7.45 3.98 -1.36
CA GLU A 40 6.81 4.87 -0.38
C GLU A 40 5.39 4.42 0.02
N LEU A 41 4.61 3.90 -0.93
CA LEU A 41 3.27 3.36 -0.63
C LEU A 41 3.37 2.13 0.26
N LEU A 42 4.34 1.24 0.01
CA LEU A 42 4.61 0.07 0.84
C LEU A 42 5.05 0.46 2.25
N ASP A 43 5.93 1.45 2.40
CA ASP A 43 6.38 1.93 3.70
C ASP A 43 5.22 2.54 4.51
N LYS A 44 4.39 3.36 3.86
CA LYS A 44 3.15 3.90 4.45
C LYS A 44 2.22 2.77 4.90
N LEU A 45 2.08 1.71 4.09
CA LEU A 45 1.25 0.56 4.45
C LEU A 45 1.81 -0.16 5.68
N SER A 46 3.12 -0.43 5.70
CA SER A 46 3.81 -1.08 6.81
C SER A 46 3.63 -0.31 8.13
N ILE A 47 3.76 1.02 8.10
CA ILE A 47 3.57 1.87 9.29
C ILE A 47 2.14 1.74 9.82
N LEU A 48 1.15 1.75 8.93
CA LEU A 48 -0.25 1.63 9.33
C LEU A 48 -0.58 0.22 9.83
N GLU A 49 -0.10 -0.81 9.14
CA GLU A 49 -0.28 -2.21 9.55
C GLU A 49 0.30 -2.46 10.94
N ASN A 50 1.50 -1.94 11.23
CA ASN A 50 2.09 -1.99 12.58
C ASN A 50 1.26 -1.22 13.61
N LYS A 51 0.74 -0.04 13.24
CA LYS A 51 -0.07 0.79 14.14
C LYS A 51 -1.38 0.13 14.56
N TYR A 52 -2.00 -0.65 13.66
CA TYR A 52 -3.26 -1.35 13.91
C TYR A 52 -3.08 -2.84 14.24
N ASP A 53 -1.83 -3.32 14.42
CA ASP A 53 -1.48 -4.74 14.59
C ASP A 53 -2.10 -5.64 13.49
N ILE A 54 -2.21 -5.11 12.27
CA ILE A 54 -2.71 -5.83 11.10
C ILE A 54 -1.55 -6.65 10.54
N LYS A 55 -1.50 -7.94 10.87
CA LYS A 55 -0.53 -8.88 10.27
C LYS A 55 -1.00 -9.31 8.88
N ASN A 56 -0.89 -8.44 7.88
CA ASN A 56 -1.11 -8.86 6.50
C ASN A 56 0.21 -9.32 5.87
N LYS A 57 0.26 -10.61 5.51
CA LYS A 57 1.45 -11.32 5.02
C LYS A 57 1.77 -11.01 3.55
N GLN A 58 1.43 -9.82 3.03
CA GLN A 58 1.72 -9.47 1.63
C GLN A 58 3.20 -9.16 1.39
N SER A 59 3.98 -8.89 2.44
CA SER A 59 5.42 -8.65 2.34
C SER A 59 6.28 -9.92 2.19
N VAL A 60 5.71 -11.13 2.16
CA VAL A 60 6.51 -12.37 2.26
C VAL A 60 6.73 -13.09 0.91
N SER A 61 6.08 -12.74 -0.19
CA SER A 61 6.37 -13.41 -1.47
C SER A 61 6.02 -12.55 -2.68
N ILE A 62 7.00 -11.77 -3.14
CA ILE A 62 7.28 -11.57 -4.56
C ILE A 62 8.66 -12.15 -4.86
#